data_AF-A0A8S2YDT9-F1
#
_entry.id   AF-A0A8S2YDT9-F1
#
_cell.length_a   1.000
_cell.length_b   1.000
_cell.length_c   1.000
_cell.angle_alpha   90.00
_cell.angle_beta   90.00
_cell.angle_gamma   90.00
#
_symmetry.space_group_name_H-M   'P 1'
#
loop_
_entity.id
_entity.type
_entity.pdbx_description
1 polymer ?
#
loop_
_entity_poly.entity_id
_entity_poly.type
_entity_poly.pdbx_seq_one_letter_code
_entity_poly.pdbx_strand_id
1 'polypeptide(L)'
;TYLKIVNCYIRCTKDYTNDRRGDCGRLVREISCEYVVKLVKLTLFTNKQLDYLNSYLINDILCALLEQICSKIDETRYVAGCALVNLLNEKSLLNIQHRSILEKLFLSDTQLEWRNAQVIFPLVVQLIEYEEYRYVIWKNCLITSGDSTEKSLTGASCALNNYLKLNEKNVQLFELLLNDLLKLFFDTKNQLRVYQPCIQAFERLLSQSTFQFYYEHCQQHFITICSEIIHSIESTVRTKQRLINDMKLNVSIIRFYCSLIQFNNSELKNKVIQLLTNYFQHDYPWIRRQTAQYLYETCVMYADCFVDDNTYETILNILTETNWDQNIEQLTNIKQTLLNAF
;
A
#
# COMPACT_ATOMS: atom_id res chain seq x y z
N THR A 1 -22.95 16.50 -21.80
CA THR A 1 -23.74 16.28 -20.57
C THR A 1 -23.59 14.87 -20.03
N TYR A 2 -23.71 13.82 -20.85
CA TYR A 2 -23.54 12.41 -20.45
C TYR A 2 -22.21 12.09 -19.75
N LEU A 3 -21.06 12.34 -20.40
CA LEU A 3 -19.74 12.06 -19.83
C LEU A 3 -19.52 12.76 -18.48
N LYS A 4 -20.10 13.95 -18.27
CA LYS A 4 -20.01 14.66 -16.98
C LYS A 4 -20.74 13.88 -15.87
N ILE A 5 -21.87 13.24 -16.18
CA ILE A 5 -22.64 12.43 -15.23
C ILE A 5 -21.89 11.15 -14.91
N VAL A 6 -21.41 10.41 -15.93
CA VAL A 6 -20.61 9.19 -15.72
C VAL A 6 -19.37 9.49 -14.88
N ASN A 7 -18.63 10.54 -15.24
CA ASN A 7 -17.44 10.97 -14.49
C ASN A 7 -17.78 11.46 -13.07
N CYS A 8 -18.99 11.97 -12.84
CA CYS A 8 -19.45 12.31 -11.51
C CYS A 8 -19.57 11.05 -10.65
N TYR A 9 -20.23 9.99 -11.13
CA TYR A 9 -20.32 8.72 -10.41
C TYR A 9 -18.94 8.09 -10.18
N ILE A 10 -18.05 8.06 -11.19
CA ILE A 10 -16.67 7.56 -11.04
C ILE A 10 -15.89 8.37 -9.99
N ARG A 11 -16.12 9.68 -9.87
CA ARG A 11 -15.51 10.49 -8.79
C ARG A 11 -16.13 10.19 -7.44
N CYS A 12 -17.44 9.94 -7.39
CA CYS A 12 -18.18 9.64 -6.17
C CYS A 12 -17.80 8.26 -5.59
N THR A 13 -17.32 7.31 -6.40
CA THR A 13 -16.68 6.08 -5.86
C THR A 13 -15.40 6.37 -5.08
N LYS A 14 -14.88 7.61 -5.14
CA LYS A 14 -13.72 8.08 -4.39
C LYS A 14 -14.09 9.06 -3.28
N ASP A 15 -15.36 9.09 -2.87
CA ASP A 15 -15.79 9.87 -1.71
C ASP A 15 -15.48 9.11 -0.41
N TYR A 16 -14.41 9.51 0.27
CA TYR A 16 -14.01 8.96 1.57
C TYR A 16 -14.16 10.01 2.68
N THR A 17 -15.21 10.82 2.59
CA THR A 17 -15.56 11.78 3.62
C THR A 17 -15.91 11.05 4.92
N ASN A 18 -15.27 11.48 6.01
CA ASN A 18 -15.58 11.01 7.36
C ASN A 18 -16.28 12.14 8.12
N ASP A 19 -17.33 11.81 8.86
CA ASP A 19 -17.92 12.67 9.88
C ASP A 19 -17.72 12.06 11.29
N ARG A 20 -18.37 12.63 12.31
CA ARG A 20 -18.26 12.16 13.70
C ARG A 20 -18.76 10.71 13.91
N ARG A 21 -19.52 10.16 12.96
CA ARG A 21 -20.08 8.80 12.96
C ARG A 21 -19.22 7.82 12.17
N GLY A 22 -18.14 8.28 11.54
CA GLY A 22 -17.24 7.48 10.72
C GLY A 22 -17.37 7.78 9.23
N ASP A 23 -17.18 6.76 8.39
CA ASP A 23 -17.14 6.84 6.93
C ASP A 23 -18.53 7.03 6.33
N CYS A 24 -19.00 8.28 6.30
CA CYS A 24 -20.28 8.65 5.70
C CYS A 24 -20.23 8.64 4.16
N GLY A 25 -19.05 8.85 3.57
CA GLY A 25 -18.80 8.74 2.13
C GLY A 25 -19.06 7.33 1.58
N ARG A 26 -19.03 6.29 2.43
CA ARG A 26 -19.34 4.91 2.07
C ARG A 26 -20.62 4.76 1.25
N LEU A 27 -21.73 5.35 1.68
CA LEU A 27 -23.01 5.25 0.98
C LEU A 27 -22.95 5.90 -0.41
N VAL A 28 -22.21 7.00 -0.54
CA VAL A 28 -21.98 7.67 -1.82
C VAL A 28 -21.21 6.75 -2.76
N ARG A 29 -20.17 6.05 -2.26
CA ARG A 29 -19.39 5.09 -3.06
C ARG A 29 -20.25 3.92 -3.52
N GLU A 30 -21.00 3.31 -2.62
CA GLU A 30 -21.87 2.15 -2.89
C GLU A 30 -22.94 2.47 -3.94
N ILE A 31 -23.67 3.58 -3.76
CA ILE A 31 -24.68 4.04 -4.73
C ILE A 31 -24.02 4.34 -6.07
N SER A 32 -22.84 4.94 -6.08
CA SER A 32 -22.15 5.30 -7.33
C SER A 32 -21.73 4.08 -8.15
N CYS A 33 -21.27 3.01 -7.50
CA CYS A 33 -20.97 1.74 -8.17
C CYS A 33 -22.19 1.16 -8.89
N GLU A 34 -23.36 1.19 -8.23
CA GLU A 34 -24.58 0.66 -8.81
C GLU A 34 -25.11 1.55 -9.96
N TYR A 35 -25.16 2.86 -9.74
CA TYR A 35 -25.78 3.80 -10.68
C TYR A 35 -24.94 4.04 -11.93
N VAL A 36 -23.61 3.94 -11.85
CA VAL A 36 -22.77 4.03 -13.05
C VAL A 36 -23.04 2.87 -14.00
N VAL A 37 -23.23 1.64 -13.48
CA VAL A 37 -23.56 0.46 -14.29
C VAL A 37 -25.00 0.55 -14.83
N LYS A 38 -25.96 1.01 -14.01
CA LYS A 38 -27.33 1.28 -14.49
C LYS A 38 -27.34 2.28 -15.64
N LEU A 39 -26.52 3.34 -15.56
CA LEU A 39 -26.42 4.34 -16.62
C LEU A 39 -25.84 3.74 -17.91
N VAL A 40 -24.78 2.93 -17.82
CA VAL A 40 -24.25 2.19 -18.99
C VAL A 40 -25.33 1.31 -19.63
N LYS A 41 -26.08 0.54 -18.84
CA LYS A 41 -27.16 -0.31 -19.33
C LYS A 41 -28.28 0.47 -20.02
N LEU A 42 -28.67 1.61 -19.46
CA LEU A 42 -29.66 2.50 -20.08
C LEU A 42 -29.16 3.07 -21.41
N THR A 43 -27.89 3.44 -21.51
CA THR A 43 -27.26 3.91 -22.75
C THR A 43 -27.28 2.81 -23.82
N LEU A 44 -26.94 1.57 -23.45
CA LEU A 44 -27.01 0.40 -24.33
C LEU A 44 -28.45 0.11 -24.77
N PHE A 45 -29.41 0.10 -23.83
CA PHE A 45 -30.82 -0.19 -24.13
C PHE A 45 -31.45 0.86 -25.05
N THR A 46 -31.16 2.15 -24.82
CA THR A 46 -31.74 3.24 -25.61
C THR A 46 -31.05 3.48 -26.95
N ASN A 47 -29.88 2.87 -27.17
CA ASN A 47 -28.97 3.14 -28.30
C ASN A 47 -28.64 4.64 -28.47
N LYS A 48 -28.81 5.45 -27.42
CA LYS A 48 -28.43 6.85 -27.41
C LYS A 48 -27.05 6.97 -26.79
N GLN A 49 -26.22 7.88 -27.30
CA GLN A 49 -24.93 8.21 -26.67
C GLN A 49 -23.92 7.03 -26.63
N LEU A 50 -24.09 6.02 -27.49
CA LEU A 50 -23.20 4.86 -27.60
C LEU A 50 -21.75 5.24 -27.91
N ASP A 51 -21.54 6.29 -28.71
CA ASP A 51 -20.21 6.80 -29.07
C ASP A 51 -19.36 7.18 -27.86
N TYR A 52 -19.99 7.46 -26.72
CA TYR A 52 -19.29 7.77 -25.48
C TYR A 52 -18.85 6.52 -24.69
N LEU A 53 -19.41 5.33 -24.95
CA LEU A 53 -19.03 4.06 -24.30
C LEU A 53 -17.80 3.43 -24.98
N ASN A 54 -16.74 4.21 -25.10
CA ASN A 54 -15.46 3.72 -25.61
C ASN A 54 -14.71 2.88 -24.55
N SER A 55 -13.66 2.17 -24.99
CA SER A 55 -12.85 1.32 -24.12
C SER A 55 -12.25 2.05 -22.92
N TYR A 56 -11.83 3.32 -23.08
CA TYR A 56 -11.27 4.12 -21.99
C TYR A 56 -12.29 4.36 -20.86
N LEU A 57 -13.51 4.79 -21.20
CA LEU A 57 -14.55 5.03 -20.21
C LEU A 57 -14.96 3.74 -19.50
N ILE A 58 -15.07 2.64 -20.24
CA ILE A 58 -15.40 1.34 -19.66
C ILE A 58 -14.27 0.86 -18.73
N ASN A 59 -13.01 1.06 -19.10
CA ASN A 59 -11.88 0.77 -18.23
C ASN A 59 -11.90 1.62 -16.95
N ASP A 60 -12.21 2.92 -17.05
CA ASP A 60 -12.34 3.79 -15.87
C ASP A 60 -13.46 3.31 -14.92
N ILE A 61 -14.58 2.83 -15.47
CA ILE A 61 -15.68 2.24 -14.69
C ILE A 61 -15.22 0.94 -14.04
N LEU A 62 -14.57 0.03 -14.78
CA LEU A 62 -14.05 -1.23 -14.26
C LEU A 62 -13.06 -0.98 -13.12
N CYS A 63 -12.10 -0.09 -13.32
CA CYS A 63 -11.15 0.32 -12.30
C CYS A 63 -11.85 0.90 -11.06
N ALA A 64 -12.89 1.72 -11.24
CA ALA A 64 -13.66 2.26 -10.12
C ALA A 64 -14.39 1.16 -9.32
N LEU A 65 -14.91 0.12 -10.00
CA LEU A 65 -15.55 -1.02 -9.34
C LEU A 65 -14.50 -1.90 -8.64
N LEU A 66 -13.40 -2.24 -9.32
CA LEU A 66 -12.31 -3.05 -8.78
C LEU A 66 -11.67 -2.40 -7.54
N GLU A 67 -11.50 -1.07 -7.54
CA GLU A 67 -11.07 -0.31 -6.35
C GLU A 67 -11.98 -0.61 -5.14
N GLN A 68 -13.31 -0.61 -5.34
CA GLN A 68 -14.26 -0.88 -4.26
C GLN A 68 -14.35 -2.36 -3.88
N ILE A 69 -14.10 -3.29 -4.80
CA ILE A 69 -13.99 -4.73 -4.49
C ILE A 69 -12.78 -5.01 -3.60
N CYS A 70 -11.72 -4.20 -3.70
CA CYS A 70 -10.58 -4.25 -2.79
C CYS A 70 -10.82 -3.53 -1.44
N SER A 71 -12.04 -3.08 -1.14
CA SER A 71 -12.38 -2.42 0.13
C SER A 71 -12.24 -3.36 1.33
N LYS A 72 -11.89 -2.82 2.49
CA LYS A 72 -11.97 -3.53 3.79
C LYS A 72 -13.41 -3.76 4.27
N ILE A 73 -14.37 -2.99 3.75
CA ILE A 73 -15.77 -3.02 4.17
C ILE A 73 -16.53 -4.08 3.36
N ASP A 74 -17.02 -5.11 4.05
CA ASP A 74 -17.71 -6.26 3.46
C ASP A 74 -18.85 -5.85 2.51
N GLU A 75 -19.67 -4.90 2.94
CA GLU A 75 -20.80 -4.44 2.16
C GLU A 75 -20.39 -3.66 0.91
N THR A 76 -19.33 -2.86 1.00
CA THR A 76 -18.80 -2.14 -0.16
C THR A 76 -18.28 -3.12 -1.22
N ARG A 77 -17.61 -4.21 -0.79
CA ARG A 77 -17.21 -5.29 -1.71
C ARG A 77 -18.42 -5.98 -2.33
N TYR A 78 -19.46 -6.25 -1.55
CA TYR A 78 -20.70 -6.82 -2.05
C TYR A 78 -21.35 -5.96 -3.14
N VAL A 79 -21.58 -4.68 -2.86
CA VAL A 79 -22.22 -3.77 -3.82
C VAL A 79 -21.39 -3.63 -5.10
N ALA A 80 -20.08 -3.44 -4.97
CA ALA A 80 -19.19 -3.30 -6.12
C ALA A 80 -19.08 -4.59 -6.93
N GLY A 81 -19.05 -5.75 -6.26
CA GLY A 81 -19.05 -7.07 -6.88
C GLY A 81 -20.32 -7.35 -7.68
N CYS A 82 -21.49 -7.07 -7.10
CA CYS A 82 -22.77 -7.17 -7.80
C CYS A 82 -22.81 -6.22 -9.02
N ALA A 83 -22.31 -4.99 -8.88
CA ALA A 83 -22.22 -4.04 -9.99
C ALA A 83 -21.29 -4.55 -11.10
N LEU A 84 -20.14 -5.14 -10.76
CA LEU A 84 -19.21 -5.74 -11.71
C LEU A 84 -19.86 -6.91 -12.46
N VAL A 85 -20.50 -7.84 -11.76
CA VAL A 85 -21.22 -8.97 -12.36
C VAL A 85 -22.30 -8.47 -13.33
N ASN A 86 -23.08 -7.47 -12.91
CA ASN A 86 -24.10 -6.87 -13.75
C ASN A 86 -23.51 -6.24 -15.01
N LEU A 87 -22.35 -5.59 -14.93
CA LEU A 87 -21.66 -5.00 -16.08
C LEU A 87 -21.13 -6.09 -17.02
N LEU A 88 -20.48 -7.13 -16.49
CA LEU A 88 -19.90 -8.23 -17.28
C LEU A 88 -20.97 -9.08 -18.00
N ASN A 89 -22.17 -9.19 -17.42
CA ASN A 89 -23.29 -9.89 -18.03
C ASN A 89 -23.93 -9.13 -19.22
N GLU A 90 -23.62 -7.86 -19.43
CA GLU A 90 -24.07 -7.11 -20.61
C GLU A 90 -23.30 -7.57 -21.86
N LYS A 91 -23.85 -8.52 -22.62
CA LYS A 91 -23.19 -9.07 -23.81
C LYS A 91 -23.08 -8.07 -24.97
N SER A 92 -23.95 -7.05 -25.01
CA SER A 92 -23.86 -5.94 -25.97
C SER A 92 -22.69 -4.98 -25.70
N LEU A 93 -22.10 -5.03 -24.49
CA LEU A 93 -20.93 -4.24 -24.15
C LEU A 93 -19.66 -4.93 -24.65
N LEU A 94 -19.19 -4.55 -25.84
CA LEU A 94 -18.05 -5.20 -26.50
C LEU A 94 -16.68 -4.67 -26.06
N ASN A 95 -16.61 -3.45 -25.52
CA ASN A 95 -15.36 -2.72 -25.28
C ASN A 95 -14.71 -3.01 -23.91
N ILE A 96 -14.87 -4.22 -23.38
CA ILE A 96 -14.26 -4.64 -22.10
C ILE A 96 -12.89 -5.26 -22.36
N GLN A 97 -11.83 -4.61 -21.89
CA GLN A 97 -10.48 -5.18 -21.93
C GLN A 97 -10.39 -6.44 -21.06
N HIS A 98 -9.71 -7.47 -21.56
CA HIS A 98 -9.51 -8.73 -20.82
C HIS A 98 -10.82 -9.36 -20.32
N ARG A 99 -11.90 -9.27 -21.10
CA ARG A 99 -13.23 -9.79 -20.71
C ARG A 99 -13.17 -11.27 -20.30
N SER A 100 -12.44 -12.11 -21.03
CA SER A 100 -12.36 -13.54 -20.76
C SER A 100 -11.83 -13.87 -19.37
N ILE A 101 -10.78 -13.19 -18.91
CA ILE A 101 -10.23 -13.38 -17.56
C ILE A 101 -11.17 -12.80 -16.49
N LEU A 102 -11.78 -11.64 -16.73
CA LEU A 102 -12.75 -11.06 -15.80
C LEU A 102 -13.97 -11.98 -15.61
N GLU A 103 -14.53 -12.51 -16.70
CA GLU A 103 -15.63 -13.47 -16.65
C GLU A 103 -15.20 -14.77 -15.95
N LYS A 104 -14.00 -15.28 -16.26
CA LYS A 104 -13.46 -16.48 -15.58
C LYS A 104 -13.33 -16.26 -14.07
N LEU A 105 -12.85 -15.10 -13.63
CA LEU A 105 -12.64 -14.84 -12.20
C LEU A 105 -13.95 -14.58 -11.44
N PHE A 106 -14.90 -13.87 -12.04
CA PHE A 106 -16.05 -13.31 -11.32
C PHE A 106 -17.42 -13.85 -11.73
N LEU A 107 -17.54 -14.59 -12.84
CA LEU A 107 -18.79 -15.20 -13.30
C LEU A 107 -18.81 -16.73 -13.23
N SER A 108 -17.66 -17.39 -13.05
CA SER A 108 -17.59 -18.86 -13.02
C SER A 108 -18.33 -19.47 -11.81
N ASP A 109 -18.36 -18.75 -10.70
CA ASP A 109 -19.09 -19.14 -9.50
C ASP A 109 -20.27 -18.20 -9.26
N THR A 110 -21.49 -18.73 -9.36
CA THR A 110 -22.73 -17.97 -9.13
C THR A 110 -23.00 -17.67 -7.65
N GLN A 111 -22.27 -18.29 -6.73
CA GLN A 111 -22.42 -18.15 -5.28
C GLN A 111 -21.24 -17.43 -4.61
N LEU A 112 -20.48 -16.66 -5.39
CA LEU A 112 -19.30 -15.95 -4.91
C LEU A 112 -19.62 -15.05 -3.70
N GLU A 113 -19.02 -15.36 -2.55
CA GLU A 113 -19.24 -14.63 -1.30
C GLU A 113 -18.47 -13.31 -1.29
N TRP A 114 -19.02 -12.27 -1.93
CA TRP A 114 -18.40 -10.93 -2.01
C TRP A 114 -18.05 -10.29 -0.66
N ARG A 115 -18.75 -10.68 0.42
CA ARG A 115 -18.48 -10.23 1.77
C ARG A 115 -17.25 -10.92 2.38
N ASN A 116 -16.82 -12.07 1.88
CA ASN A 116 -15.69 -12.80 2.43
C ASN A 116 -14.36 -12.39 1.78
N ALA A 117 -13.56 -11.59 2.49
CA ALA A 117 -12.25 -11.16 1.99
C ALA A 117 -11.30 -12.32 1.64
N GLN A 118 -11.37 -13.46 2.34
CA GLN A 118 -10.51 -14.62 2.05
C GLN A 118 -10.87 -15.29 0.72
N VAL A 119 -12.11 -15.13 0.24
CA VAL A 119 -12.56 -15.63 -1.06
C VAL A 119 -12.24 -14.63 -2.17
N ILE A 120 -12.47 -13.34 -1.93
CA ILE A 120 -12.38 -12.30 -2.97
C ILE A 120 -10.94 -11.92 -3.30
N PHE A 121 -10.09 -11.73 -2.28
CA PHE A 121 -8.74 -11.25 -2.52
C PHE A 121 -7.89 -12.16 -3.41
N PRO A 122 -7.92 -13.51 -3.26
CA PRO A 122 -7.22 -14.41 -4.16
C PRO A 122 -7.61 -14.28 -5.64
N LEU A 123 -8.83 -13.81 -5.95
CA LEU A 123 -9.31 -13.59 -7.31
C LEU A 123 -8.85 -12.23 -7.85
N VAL A 124 -9.03 -11.15 -7.09
CA VAL A 124 -8.65 -9.81 -7.57
C VAL A 124 -7.14 -9.64 -7.74
N VAL A 125 -6.31 -10.28 -6.90
CA VAL A 125 -4.84 -10.17 -7.04
C VAL A 125 -4.33 -10.77 -8.34
N GLN A 126 -5.06 -11.70 -8.98
CA GLN A 126 -4.70 -12.21 -10.30
C GLN A 126 -4.66 -11.10 -11.35
N LEU A 127 -5.44 -10.02 -11.16
CA LEU A 127 -5.49 -8.91 -12.10
C LEU A 127 -4.23 -8.03 -12.11
N ILE A 128 -3.28 -8.26 -11.19
CA ILE A 128 -1.99 -7.55 -11.14
C ILE A 128 -1.16 -7.75 -12.42
N GLU A 129 -1.32 -8.87 -13.12
CA GLU A 129 -0.57 -9.16 -14.34
C GLU A 129 -1.01 -8.31 -15.55
N TYR A 130 -2.21 -7.70 -15.50
CA TYR A 130 -2.77 -6.91 -16.59
C TYR A 130 -2.51 -5.41 -16.35
N GLU A 131 -1.89 -4.74 -17.33
CA GLU A 131 -1.44 -3.35 -17.18
C GLU A 131 -2.56 -2.35 -16.85
N GLU A 132 -3.77 -2.60 -17.37
CA GLU A 132 -4.91 -1.70 -17.22
C GLU A 132 -5.52 -1.75 -15.82
N TYR A 133 -5.27 -2.83 -15.07
CA TYR A 133 -5.79 -3.05 -13.72
C TYR A 133 -4.69 -3.01 -12.65
N ARG A 134 -3.43 -3.30 -13.00
CA ARG A 134 -2.30 -3.49 -12.07
C ARG A 134 -2.21 -2.39 -11.03
N TYR A 135 -2.15 -1.13 -11.45
CA TYR A 135 -1.98 -0.02 -10.51
C TYR A 135 -3.13 0.07 -9.50
N VAL A 136 -4.37 -0.09 -9.95
CA VAL A 136 -5.57 -0.01 -9.09
C VAL A 136 -5.59 -1.17 -8.09
N ILE A 137 -5.34 -2.39 -8.55
CA ILE A 137 -5.34 -3.57 -7.69
C ILE A 137 -4.18 -3.50 -6.70
N TRP A 138 -2.97 -3.22 -7.17
CA TRP A 138 -1.77 -3.10 -6.34
C TRP A 138 -1.97 -2.06 -5.23
N LYS A 139 -2.38 -0.84 -5.60
CA LYS A 139 -2.66 0.24 -4.64
C LYS A 139 -3.67 -0.18 -3.58
N ASN A 140 -4.81 -0.74 -3.97
CA ASN A 140 -5.89 -1.03 -3.03
C ASN A 140 -5.65 -2.29 -2.20
N CYS A 141 -4.91 -3.27 -2.73
CA CYS A 141 -4.40 -4.39 -1.93
C CYS A 141 -3.42 -3.91 -0.86
N LEU A 142 -2.52 -2.96 -1.16
CA LEU A 142 -1.63 -2.36 -0.17
C LEU A 142 -2.42 -1.59 0.90
N ILE A 143 -3.39 -0.75 0.50
CA ILE A 143 -4.24 -0.01 1.45
C ILE A 143 -4.94 -0.96 2.42
N THR A 144 -5.60 -2.00 1.92
CA THR A 144 -6.36 -2.93 2.75
C THR A 144 -5.47 -3.89 3.55
N SER A 145 -4.27 -4.19 3.06
CA SER A 145 -3.29 -4.99 3.79
C SER A 145 -2.61 -4.21 4.91
N GLY A 146 -2.32 -2.94 4.71
CA GLY A 146 -1.56 -2.12 5.67
C GLY A 146 -2.34 -1.76 6.93
N ASP A 147 -3.65 -1.56 6.81
CA ASP A 147 -4.54 -1.14 7.90
C ASP A 147 -4.86 -2.27 8.91
N SER A 148 -4.20 -3.44 8.79
CA SER A 148 -4.38 -4.57 9.71
C SER A 148 -3.47 -4.46 10.94
N THR A 149 -4.03 -4.75 12.12
CA THR A 149 -3.25 -4.93 13.35
C THR A 149 -2.38 -6.19 13.25
N GLU A 150 -1.17 -6.13 13.83
CA GLU A 150 -0.12 -7.16 13.75
C GLU A 150 -0.54 -8.62 14.04
N LYS A 151 -1.66 -8.84 14.77
CA LYS A 151 -2.06 -10.16 15.25
C LYS A 151 -2.92 -10.99 14.27
N SER A 152 -3.35 -10.42 13.14
CA SER A 152 -4.10 -11.18 12.12
C SER A 152 -3.84 -10.65 10.71
N LEU A 153 -3.24 -11.48 9.86
CA LEU A 153 -3.19 -11.19 8.42
C LEU A 153 -4.62 -11.17 7.86
N THR A 154 -4.98 -10.09 7.16
CA THR A 154 -6.28 -9.99 6.49
C THR A 154 -6.31 -10.91 5.27
N GLY A 155 -7.50 -11.22 4.75
CA GLY A 155 -7.64 -11.92 3.47
C GLY A 155 -6.83 -11.26 2.34
N ALA A 156 -6.72 -9.92 2.36
CA ALA A 156 -5.88 -9.15 1.46
C ALA A 156 -4.39 -9.45 1.60
N SER A 157 -3.84 -9.41 2.82
CA SER A 157 -2.42 -9.68 3.06
C SER A 157 -2.05 -11.11 2.69
N CYS A 158 -2.87 -12.09 3.06
CA CYS A 158 -2.62 -13.49 2.71
C CYS A 158 -2.63 -13.70 1.19
N ALA A 159 -3.64 -13.18 0.49
CA ALA A 159 -3.75 -13.33 -0.96
C ALA A 159 -2.58 -12.65 -1.69
N LEU A 160 -2.22 -11.43 -1.28
CA LEU A 160 -1.13 -10.67 -1.89
C LEU A 160 0.21 -11.39 -1.70
N ASN A 161 0.49 -11.83 -0.48
CA ASN A 161 1.72 -12.57 -0.18
C ASN A 161 1.81 -13.87 -0.96
N ASN A 162 0.72 -14.63 -1.03
CA ASN A 162 0.69 -15.88 -1.79
C ASN A 162 0.93 -15.63 -3.28
N TYR A 163 0.29 -14.60 -3.85
CA TYR A 163 0.47 -14.23 -5.25
C TYR A 163 1.93 -13.82 -5.55
N LEU A 164 2.53 -12.99 -4.70
CA LEU A 164 3.91 -12.54 -4.89
C LEU A 164 4.92 -13.68 -4.72
N LYS A 165 4.72 -14.59 -3.77
CA LYS A 165 5.57 -15.78 -3.60
C LYS A 165 5.50 -16.71 -4.81
N LEU A 166 4.32 -16.94 -5.37
CA LEU A 166 4.18 -17.76 -6.59
C LEU A 166 4.89 -17.13 -7.79
N ASN A 167 5.07 -15.80 -7.79
CA ASN A 167 5.72 -15.04 -8.84
C ASN A 167 7.11 -14.52 -8.44
N GLU A 168 7.74 -15.03 -7.38
CA GLU A 168 8.96 -14.46 -6.79
C GLU A 168 10.12 -14.27 -7.79
N LYS A 169 10.16 -15.11 -8.83
CA LYS A 169 11.20 -15.09 -9.87
C LYS A 169 10.87 -14.19 -11.06
N ASN A 170 9.68 -13.58 -11.09
CA ASN A 170 9.25 -12.73 -12.19
C ASN A 170 9.79 -11.31 -12.01
N VAL A 171 11.03 -11.09 -12.44
CA VAL A 171 11.75 -9.81 -12.31
C VAL A 171 10.94 -8.64 -12.91
N GLN A 172 10.37 -8.82 -14.10
CA GLN A 172 9.61 -7.78 -14.78
C GLN A 172 8.36 -7.36 -13.98
N LEU A 173 7.63 -8.32 -13.39
CA LEU A 173 6.47 -8.01 -12.56
C LEU A 173 6.88 -7.16 -11.35
N PHE A 174 7.94 -7.54 -10.64
CA PHE A 174 8.41 -6.82 -9.46
C PHE A 174 8.90 -5.40 -9.80
N GLU A 175 9.58 -5.23 -10.94
CA GLU A 175 9.95 -3.91 -11.45
C GLU A 175 8.72 -3.02 -11.65
N LEU A 176 7.68 -3.55 -12.31
CA LEU A 176 6.43 -2.84 -12.55
C LEU A 176 5.71 -2.47 -11.25
N LEU A 177 5.68 -3.39 -10.27
CA LEU A 177 5.06 -3.13 -8.96
C LEU A 177 5.82 -2.07 -8.15
N LEU A 178 7.15 -2.07 -8.19
CA LEU A 178 7.96 -1.04 -7.54
C LEU A 178 7.79 0.33 -8.22
N ASN A 179 7.72 0.37 -9.55
CA ASN A 179 7.43 1.59 -10.29
C ASN A 179 6.03 2.13 -9.97
N ASP A 180 5.02 1.25 -9.86
CA ASP A 180 3.66 1.62 -9.48
C ASP A 180 3.56 2.05 -8.00
N LEU A 181 4.36 1.46 -7.11
CA LEU A 181 4.52 1.90 -5.72
C LEU A 181 5.13 3.30 -5.65
N LEU A 182 6.18 3.58 -6.45
CA LEU A 182 6.79 4.90 -6.52
C LEU A 182 5.78 5.97 -6.95
N LYS A 183 4.99 5.69 -8.01
CA LYS A 183 3.90 6.60 -8.45
C LYS A 183 2.92 6.92 -7.31
N LEU A 184 2.57 5.93 -6.49
CA LEU A 184 1.69 6.12 -5.34
C LEU A 184 2.27 7.09 -4.32
N PHE A 185 3.56 6.98 -3.99
CA PHE A 185 4.23 7.85 -3.03
C PHE A 185 4.43 9.28 -3.55
N PHE A 186 4.50 9.49 -4.87
CA PHE A 186 4.64 10.81 -5.47
C PHE A 186 3.32 11.50 -5.82
N ASP A 187 2.19 10.78 -5.79
CA ASP A 187 0.87 11.38 -6.03
C ASP A 187 0.43 12.24 -4.83
N THR A 188 0.62 13.56 -4.97
CA THR A 188 0.27 14.57 -3.95
C THR A 188 -1.22 14.60 -3.58
N LYS A 189 -2.10 14.01 -4.40
CA LYS A 189 -3.53 13.88 -4.10
C LYS A 189 -3.81 12.78 -3.07
N ASN A 190 -2.87 11.86 -2.87
CA ASN A 190 -3.02 10.82 -1.86
C ASN A 190 -3.00 11.44 -0.46
N GLN A 191 -4.01 11.07 0.32
CA GLN A 191 -4.17 11.48 1.70
C GLN A 191 -3.49 10.48 2.63
N LEU A 192 -3.36 10.82 3.92
CA LEU A 192 -2.78 9.93 4.94
C LEU A 192 -3.42 8.54 4.99
N ARG A 193 -4.74 8.48 4.74
CA ARG A 193 -5.50 7.23 4.67
C ARG A 193 -4.99 6.24 3.62
N VAL A 194 -4.27 6.72 2.61
CA VAL A 194 -3.60 5.88 1.59
C VAL A 194 -2.13 5.72 1.98
N TYR A 195 -1.48 6.82 2.33
CA TYR A 195 -0.04 6.87 2.55
C TYR A 195 0.43 5.93 3.66
N GLN A 196 -0.18 6.01 4.84
CA GLN A 196 0.25 5.25 6.01
C GLN A 196 0.03 3.73 5.82
N PRO A 197 -1.16 3.24 5.40
CA PRO A 197 -1.34 1.82 5.12
C PRO A 197 -0.38 1.30 4.05
N CYS A 198 -0.08 2.08 3.00
CA CYS A 198 0.90 1.63 2.00
C CYS A 198 2.32 1.48 2.56
N ILE A 199 2.76 2.37 3.48
CA ILE A 199 4.05 2.19 4.20
C ILE A 199 4.02 0.89 5.00
N GLN A 200 2.96 0.66 5.77
CA GLN A 200 2.82 -0.54 6.61
C GLN A 200 2.78 -1.83 5.79
N ALA A 201 2.08 -1.83 4.66
CA ALA A 201 2.02 -2.98 3.76
C ALA A 201 3.39 -3.23 3.11
N PHE A 202 4.07 -2.18 2.66
CA PHE A 202 5.38 -2.32 2.02
C PHE A 202 6.44 -2.80 3.01
N GLU A 203 6.50 -2.21 4.21
CA GLU A 203 7.33 -2.69 5.31
C GLU A 203 7.12 -4.17 5.57
N ARG A 204 5.88 -4.63 5.65
CA ARG A 204 5.58 -6.05 5.90
C ARG A 204 6.07 -6.95 4.79
N LEU A 205 5.91 -6.54 3.53
CA LEU A 205 6.41 -7.29 2.37
C LEU A 205 7.94 -7.38 2.40
N LEU A 206 8.63 -6.31 2.78
CA LEU A 206 10.07 -6.28 2.95
C LEU A 206 10.50 -7.23 4.07
N SER A 207 9.90 -7.13 5.26
CA SER A 207 10.21 -8.00 6.42
C SER A 207 9.92 -9.49 6.16
N GLN A 208 9.12 -9.81 5.14
CA GLN A 208 8.83 -11.18 4.71
C GLN A 208 9.74 -11.66 3.56
N SER A 209 10.81 -10.91 3.27
CA SER A 209 11.79 -11.19 2.20
C SER A 209 11.16 -11.30 0.80
N THR A 210 9.99 -10.68 0.59
CA THR A 210 9.23 -10.77 -0.67
C THR A 210 10.04 -10.24 -1.85
N PHE A 211 10.87 -9.22 -1.62
CA PHE A 211 11.68 -8.57 -2.64
C PHE A 211 13.12 -9.10 -2.75
N GLN A 212 13.48 -10.15 -1.99
CA GLN A 212 14.86 -10.64 -1.91
C GLN A 212 15.40 -11.08 -3.28
N PHE A 213 14.66 -11.93 -4.00
CA PHE A 213 15.08 -12.40 -5.33
C PHE A 213 15.24 -11.24 -6.33
N TYR A 214 14.31 -10.28 -6.31
CA TYR A 214 14.40 -9.10 -7.17
C TYR A 214 15.63 -8.25 -6.83
N TYR A 215 15.91 -8.03 -5.54
CA TYR A 215 17.08 -7.28 -5.09
C TYR A 215 18.39 -7.92 -5.57
N GLU A 216 18.52 -9.24 -5.50
CA GLU A 216 19.71 -9.97 -5.96
C GLU A 216 19.99 -9.81 -7.47
N HIS A 217 18.96 -9.57 -8.29
CA HIS A 217 19.08 -9.44 -9.74
C HIS A 217 19.01 -7.98 -10.24
N CYS A 218 18.42 -7.08 -9.47
CA CYS A 218 18.11 -5.69 -9.86
C CYS A 218 18.44 -4.69 -8.74
N GLN A 219 19.55 -4.90 -8.04
CA GLN A 219 19.98 -4.13 -6.87
C GLN A 219 19.90 -2.61 -7.06
N GLN A 220 20.48 -2.09 -8.14
CA GLN A 220 20.53 -0.65 -8.39
C GLN A 220 19.13 -0.02 -8.54
N HIS A 221 18.24 -0.69 -9.27
CA HIS A 221 16.86 -0.21 -9.44
C HIS A 221 16.12 -0.24 -8.10
N PHE A 222 16.21 -1.34 -7.35
CA PHE A 222 15.59 -1.46 -6.03
C PHE A 222 16.03 -0.35 -5.06
N ILE A 223 17.35 -0.09 -4.97
CA ILE A 223 17.92 0.96 -4.11
C ILE A 223 17.42 2.34 -4.55
N THR A 224 17.37 2.60 -5.86
CA THR A 224 16.89 3.87 -6.42
C THR A 224 15.43 4.10 -6.01
N ILE A 225 14.55 3.11 -6.20
CA ILE A 225 13.14 3.19 -5.80
C ILE A 225 13.00 3.43 -4.30
N CYS A 226 13.72 2.68 -3.46
CA CYS A 226 13.66 2.84 -2.01
C CYS A 226 14.14 4.23 -1.58
N SER A 227 15.21 4.75 -2.18
CA SER A 227 15.71 6.09 -1.91
C SER A 227 14.73 7.20 -2.28
N GLU A 228 14.03 7.06 -3.41
CA GLU A 228 13.00 8.01 -3.83
C GLU A 228 11.75 7.94 -2.94
N ILE A 229 11.34 6.75 -2.52
CA ILE A 229 10.25 6.57 -1.54
C ILE A 229 10.62 7.22 -0.21
N ILE A 230 11.84 6.99 0.30
CA ILE A 230 12.34 7.66 1.52
C ILE A 230 12.26 9.18 1.36
N HIS A 231 12.76 9.72 0.25
CA HIS A 231 12.71 11.16 -0.02
C HIS A 231 11.27 11.71 -0.06
N SER A 232 10.33 10.98 -0.67
CA SER A 232 8.90 11.34 -0.66
C SER A 232 8.34 11.37 0.78
N ILE A 233 8.69 10.38 1.61
CA ILE A 233 8.26 10.30 3.02
C ILE A 233 8.78 11.50 3.81
N GLU A 234 10.09 11.76 3.74
CA GLU A 234 10.70 12.89 4.43
C GLU A 234 10.10 14.23 3.98
N SER A 235 9.93 14.42 2.67
CA SER A 235 9.32 15.62 2.10
C SER A 235 7.88 15.82 2.58
N THR A 236 7.10 14.73 2.64
CA THR A 236 5.70 14.76 3.08
C THR A 236 5.57 15.10 4.56
N VAL A 237 6.38 14.47 5.42
CA VAL A 237 6.40 14.71 6.86
C VAL A 237 6.84 16.14 7.17
N ARG A 238 7.90 16.62 6.50
CA ARG A 238 8.40 18.00 6.66
C ARG A 238 7.39 19.06 6.23
N THR A 239 6.71 18.85 5.11
CA THR A 239 5.75 19.83 4.56
C THR A 239 4.48 19.91 5.40
N LYS A 240 4.04 18.80 5.97
CA LYS A 240 2.81 18.71 6.76
C LYS A 240 3.17 18.56 8.23
N GLN A 241 3.53 19.67 8.90
CA GLN A 241 3.97 19.68 10.32
C GLN A 241 3.09 18.85 11.28
N ARG A 242 1.77 18.84 11.06
CA ARG A 242 0.82 17.99 11.80
C ARG A 242 1.14 16.48 11.79
N LEU A 243 1.88 16.00 10.79
CA LEU A 243 2.32 14.60 10.68
C LEU A 243 3.55 14.27 11.51
N ILE A 244 4.38 15.27 11.82
CA ILE A 244 5.56 15.09 12.67
C ILE A 244 5.13 14.46 14.00
N ASN A 245 3.95 14.85 14.49
CA ASN A 245 3.44 14.39 15.78
C ASN A 245 2.50 13.18 15.68
N ASP A 246 2.28 12.61 14.48
CA ASP A 246 1.44 11.42 14.32
C ASP A 246 2.21 10.17 14.74
N MET A 247 1.92 9.68 15.95
CA MET A 247 2.60 8.52 16.54
C MET A 247 2.53 7.26 15.68
N LYS A 248 1.37 7.00 15.04
CA LYS A 248 1.17 5.77 14.25
C LYS A 248 1.93 5.83 12.94
N LEU A 249 1.94 6.98 12.29
CA LEU A 249 2.71 7.19 11.07
C LEU A 249 4.21 7.06 11.35
N ASN A 250 4.73 7.72 12.39
CA ASN A 250 6.15 7.67 12.73
C ASN A 250 6.61 6.24 13.04
N VAL A 251 5.83 5.45 13.79
CA VAL A 251 6.15 4.03 14.01
C VAL A 251 6.15 3.23 12.71
N SER A 252 5.21 3.51 11.81
CA SER A 252 5.18 2.85 10.49
C SER A 252 6.42 3.19 9.66
N ILE A 253 6.90 4.44 9.73
CA ILE A 253 8.12 4.89 9.04
C ILE A 253 9.37 4.25 9.67
N ILE A 254 9.47 4.23 11.00
CA ILE A 254 10.57 3.59 11.73
C ILE A 254 10.70 2.12 11.33
N ARG A 255 9.59 1.38 11.34
CA ARG A 255 9.59 -0.03 10.93
C ARG A 255 9.97 -0.21 9.47
N PHE A 256 9.46 0.65 8.59
CA PHE A 256 9.85 0.64 7.17
C PHE A 256 11.37 0.83 7.02
N TYR A 257 11.94 1.81 7.71
CA TYR A 257 13.39 2.04 7.74
C TYR A 257 14.14 0.81 8.26
N CYS A 258 13.75 0.27 9.40
CA CYS A 258 14.31 -0.98 9.93
C CYS A 258 14.28 -2.14 8.91
N SER A 259 13.15 -2.32 8.21
CA SER A 259 13.01 -3.38 7.20
C SER A 259 13.94 -3.23 5.99
N LEU A 260 14.50 -2.03 5.75
CA LEU A 260 15.45 -1.80 4.67
C LEU A 260 16.89 -2.21 5.04
N ILE A 261 17.20 -2.35 6.33
CA ILE A 261 18.56 -2.69 6.80
C ILE A 261 18.99 -4.09 6.32
N GLN A 262 18.05 -5.01 6.15
CA GLN A 262 18.32 -6.38 5.69
C GLN A 262 18.95 -6.45 4.27
N PHE A 263 18.79 -5.41 3.47
CA PHE A 263 19.35 -5.36 2.12
C PHE A 263 20.79 -4.86 2.22
N ASN A 264 21.75 -5.78 2.11
CA ASN A 264 23.21 -5.58 2.23
C ASN A 264 23.78 -4.56 1.22
N ASN A 265 23.44 -3.28 1.40
CA ASN A 265 23.92 -2.16 0.62
C ASN A 265 24.30 -1.03 1.58
N SER A 266 25.58 -0.64 1.55
CA SER A 266 26.14 0.34 2.47
C SER A 266 25.52 1.73 2.35
N GLU A 267 25.21 2.18 1.12
CA GLU A 267 24.59 3.49 0.89
C GLU A 267 23.19 3.57 1.52
N LEU A 268 22.32 2.61 1.20
CA LEU A 268 20.97 2.55 1.74
C LEU A 268 20.98 2.36 3.26
N LYS A 269 21.83 1.46 3.77
CA LYS A 269 21.99 1.21 5.21
C LYS A 269 22.40 2.49 5.95
N ASN A 270 23.45 3.17 5.50
CA ASN A 270 23.95 4.40 6.14
C ASN A 270 22.89 5.50 6.16
N LYS A 271 22.19 5.68 5.03
CA LYS A 271 21.08 6.65 4.92
C LYS A 271 19.96 6.33 5.92
N VAL A 272 19.52 5.08 5.96
CA VAL A 272 18.44 4.63 6.85
C VAL A 272 18.83 4.73 8.32
N ILE A 273 20.07 4.38 8.69
CA ILE A 273 20.59 4.51 10.06
C ILE A 273 20.65 5.99 10.47
N GLN A 274 21.12 6.87 9.59
CA GLN A 274 21.09 8.31 9.87
C GLN A 274 19.66 8.82 10.11
N LEU A 275 18.68 8.33 9.35
CA LEU A 275 17.28 8.69 9.55
C LEU A 275 16.71 8.13 10.85
N LEU A 276 17.00 6.86 11.18
CA LEU A 276 16.58 6.24 12.44
C LEU A 276 17.18 6.95 13.64
N THR A 277 18.47 7.31 13.59
CA THR A 277 19.12 8.02 14.69
C THR A 277 18.55 9.41 14.93
N ASN A 278 17.99 10.07 13.90
CA ASN A 278 17.27 11.34 14.08
C ASN A 278 16.01 11.19 14.95
N TYR A 279 15.36 10.02 14.94
CA TYR A 279 14.18 9.79 15.78
C TYR A 279 14.51 9.77 17.28
N PHE A 280 15.75 9.52 17.69
CA PHE A 280 16.17 9.63 19.10
C PHE A 280 16.12 11.06 19.65
N GLN A 281 15.96 12.06 18.79
CA GLN A 281 15.76 13.46 19.18
C GLN A 281 14.30 13.92 18.99
N HIS A 282 13.36 13.00 18.76
CA HIS A 282 11.95 13.34 18.62
C HIS A 282 11.37 13.87 19.94
N ASP A 283 10.56 14.91 19.87
CA ASP A 283 9.85 15.51 21.02
C ASP A 283 9.10 14.51 21.90
N TYR A 284 8.49 13.45 21.34
CA TYR A 284 7.78 12.43 22.11
C TYR A 284 8.72 11.32 22.56
N PRO A 285 8.93 11.14 23.88
CA PRO A 285 9.72 10.03 24.43
C PRO A 285 9.27 8.64 23.96
N TRP A 286 7.95 8.46 23.80
CA TRP A 286 7.40 7.20 23.34
C TRP A 286 7.92 6.80 21.95
N ILE A 287 8.05 7.75 21.01
CA ILE A 287 8.58 7.49 19.67
C ILE A 287 10.06 7.07 19.77
N ARG A 288 10.85 7.76 20.60
CA ARG A 288 12.26 7.43 20.85
C ARG A 288 12.43 5.99 21.35
N ARG A 289 11.59 5.56 22.31
CA ARG A 289 11.57 4.17 22.81
C ARG A 289 11.20 3.17 21.72
N GLN A 290 10.20 3.48 20.88
CA GLN A 290 9.84 2.62 19.75
C GLN A 290 10.99 2.50 18.74
N THR A 291 11.69 3.59 18.42
CA THR A 291 12.89 3.55 17.58
C THR A 291 13.96 2.64 18.17
N ALA A 292 14.24 2.77 19.48
CA ALA A 292 15.24 1.94 20.15
C ALA A 292 14.87 0.45 20.08
N GLN A 293 13.62 0.13 20.40
CA GLN A 293 13.11 -1.23 20.39
C GLN A 293 13.19 -1.86 18.99
N TYR A 294 12.62 -1.22 17.97
CA TYR A 294 12.62 -1.78 16.61
C TYR A 294 14.02 -1.88 16.02
N LEU A 295 14.89 -0.90 16.29
CA LEU A 295 16.28 -0.95 15.83
C LEU A 295 17.04 -2.07 16.53
N TYR A 296 16.85 -2.27 17.84
CA TYR A 296 17.43 -3.39 18.58
C TYR A 296 16.98 -4.73 17.99
N GLU A 297 15.67 -4.92 17.80
CA GLU A 297 15.11 -6.14 17.19
C GLU A 297 15.68 -6.39 15.79
N THR A 298 15.87 -5.34 15.00
CA THR A 298 16.46 -5.41 13.66
C THR A 298 17.93 -5.81 13.71
N CYS A 299 18.71 -5.23 14.63
CA CYS A 299 20.11 -5.58 14.82
C CYS A 299 20.26 -7.06 15.20
N VAL A 300 19.41 -7.56 16.11
CA VAL A 300 19.40 -8.96 16.51
C VAL A 300 18.99 -9.89 15.36
N MET A 301 17.96 -9.52 14.60
CA MET A 301 17.44 -10.33 13.50
C MET A 301 18.41 -10.42 12.32
N TYR A 302 19.17 -9.34 12.07
CA TYR A 302 20.10 -9.22 10.95
C TYR A 302 21.54 -9.00 11.43
N ALA A 303 21.98 -9.79 12.43
CA ALA A 303 23.30 -9.65 13.04
C ALA A 303 24.44 -9.72 12.00
N ASP A 304 24.32 -10.59 11.00
CA ASP A 304 25.30 -10.75 9.92
C ASP A 304 25.51 -9.48 9.07
N CYS A 305 24.59 -8.52 9.12
CA CYS A 305 24.72 -7.23 8.43
C CYS A 305 25.67 -6.26 9.17
N PHE A 306 26.14 -6.61 10.37
CA PHE A 306 27.03 -5.80 11.21
C PHE A 306 28.39 -6.54 11.34
N VAL A 307 29.48 -5.88 10.93
CA VAL A 307 30.75 -6.55 10.58
C VAL A 307 31.75 -6.61 11.74
N ASP A 308 31.57 -5.79 12.78
CA ASP A 308 32.49 -5.73 13.93
C ASP A 308 31.76 -6.06 15.25
N ASP A 309 32.04 -7.24 15.80
CA ASP A 309 31.43 -7.77 17.03
C ASP A 309 31.52 -6.79 18.22
N ASN A 310 32.62 -6.05 18.35
CA ASN A 310 32.79 -5.08 19.44
C ASN A 310 31.86 -3.88 19.29
N THR A 311 31.64 -3.43 18.05
CA THR A 311 30.70 -2.35 17.74
C THR A 311 29.25 -2.81 17.86
N TYR A 312 28.97 -4.06 17.50
CA TYR A 312 27.65 -4.66 17.59
C TYR A 312 27.15 -4.76 19.03
N GLU A 313 27.96 -5.28 19.97
CA GLU A 313 27.60 -5.30 21.40
C GLU A 313 27.39 -3.88 21.95
N THR A 314 28.25 -2.93 21.54
CA THR A 314 28.13 -1.52 21.93
C THR A 314 26.80 -0.92 21.47
N ILE A 315 26.39 -1.17 20.22
CA ILE A 315 25.09 -0.73 19.68
C ILE A 315 23.94 -1.28 20.53
N LEU A 316 23.92 -2.59 20.78
CA LEU A 316 22.85 -3.24 21.53
C LEU A 316 22.74 -2.71 22.97
N ASN A 317 23.87 -2.50 23.64
CA ASN A 317 23.93 -1.93 24.99
C ASN A 317 23.39 -0.49 25.00
N ILE A 318 23.82 0.36 24.05
CA ILE A 318 23.29 1.72 23.95
C ILE A 318 21.78 1.72 23.73
N LEU A 319 21.25 0.87 22.84
CA LEU A 319 19.82 0.81 22.54
C LEU A 319 18.97 0.39 23.76
N THR A 320 19.50 -0.47 24.62
CA THR A 320 18.77 -1.05 25.75
C THR A 320 18.97 -0.30 27.08
N GLU A 321 20.18 0.15 27.38
CA GLU A 321 20.52 0.78 28.66
C GLU A 321 20.22 2.29 28.67
N THR A 322 20.12 2.92 27.50
CA THR A 322 19.81 4.35 27.43
C THR A 322 18.37 4.63 27.87
N ASN A 323 18.21 5.54 28.84
CA ASN A 323 16.91 6.10 29.16
C ASN A 323 16.47 7.09 28.06
N TRP A 324 15.64 6.63 27.13
CA TRP A 324 15.12 7.43 26.01
C TRP A 324 14.10 8.51 26.41
N ASP A 325 13.71 8.57 27.69
CA ASP A 325 12.80 9.60 28.22
C ASP A 325 13.52 10.88 28.67
N GLN A 326 14.86 10.87 28.68
CA GLN A 326 15.69 12.01 29.11
C GLN A 326 15.63 13.21 28.14
N ASN A 327 16.26 14.34 28.51
CA ASN A 327 16.23 15.55 27.68
C ASN A 327 17.02 15.38 26.37
N ILE A 328 16.57 16.06 25.31
CA ILE A 328 17.17 15.95 23.95
C ILE A 328 18.67 16.33 23.94
N GLU A 329 19.07 17.31 24.77
CA GLU A 329 20.47 17.72 24.92
C GLU A 329 21.35 16.55 25.39
N GLN A 330 20.86 15.74 26.33
CA GLN A 330 21.58 14.57 26.86
C GLN A 330 21.66 13.43 25.83
N LEU A 331 20.66 13.32 24.96
CA LEU A 331 20.62 12.30 23.90
C LEU A 331 21.50 12.64 22.69
N THR A 332 21.93 13.89 22.54
CA THR A 332 22.68 14.33 21.35
C THR A 332 24.04 13.64 21.25
N ASN A 333 24.77 13.53 22.37
CA ASN A 333 26.05 12.82 22.41
C ASN A 333 25.86 11.31 22.19
N ILE A 334 24.85 10.71 22.82
CA ILE A 334 24.53 9.27 22.71
C ILE A 334 24.17 8.92 21.26
N LYS A 335 23.37 9.76 20.60
CA LYS A 335 23.04 9.63 19.18
C LYS A 335 24.29 9.62 18.31
N GLN A 336 25.24 10.53 18.54
CA GLN A 336 26.47 10.59 17.75
C GLN A 336 27.35 9.37 17.99
N THR A 337 27.46 8.90 19.23
CA THR A 337 28.17 7.65 19.56
C THR A 337 27.53 6.46 18.84
N LEU A 338 26.20 6.36 18.86
CA LEU A 338 25.47 5.30 18.19
C LEU A 338 25.67 5.35 16.67
N LEU A 339 25.59 6.54 16.06
CA LEU A 339 25.81 6.73 14.62
C LEU A 339 27.25 6.38 14.20
N ASN A 340 28.25 6.66 15.04
CA ASN A 340 29.64 6.31 14.77
C ASN A 340 29.94 4.81 14.97
N ALA A 341 29.12 4.12 15.76
CA ALA A 341 29.26 2.69 16.00
C ALA A 341 28.66 1.84 14.86
N PHE A 342 27.65 2.37 14.17
CA PHE A 342 27.08 1.78 12.94
C PHE A 342 27.95 2.01 11.72
#